data_AF-A0ABD5DFI8-F1
#
_entry.id   AF-A0ABD5DFI8-F1
#
_cell.length_a   1.000
_cell.length_b   1.000
_cell.length_c   1.000
_cell.angle_alpha   90.00
_cell.angle_beta   90.00
_cell.angle_gamma   90.00
#
_symmetry.space_group_name_H-M   'P 1'
#
loop_
_entity.id
_entity.type
_entity.pdbx_description
1 polymer ?
#
loop_
_entity_poly.entity_id
_entity_poly.type
_entity_poly.pdbx_seq_one_letter_code
_entity_poly.pdbx_strand_id
1 'polypeptide(L)'
;MVKYYSGFNVFSYLTFRAIVSLLTALFISLWMGPRMIARLQKLAFGQVVRNDGPESHFSKRGTPTMGGIMILTAITVSVLLWAYPSTPYVWCVLTVLTGYGIIGFVDDYRKV
;
A
#
# COMPACT_ATOMS: atom_id res chain seq x y z
N MET A 1 -29.17 7.32 31.85
CA MET A 1 -29.50 5.94 31.42
C MET A 1 -28.41 5.45 30.48
N VAL A 2 -27.50 4.61 30.95
CA VAL A 2 -26.39 4.07 30.16
C VAL A 2 -26.85 2.79 29.47
N LYS A 3 -27.04 2.84 28.14
CA LYS A 3 -27.23 1.64 27.32
C LYS A 3 -25.87 0.99 27.11
N TYR A 4 -25.52 0.00 27.94
CA TYR A 4 -24.35 -0.84 27.74
C TYR A 4 -24.60 -1.79 26.55
N TYR A 5 -24.24 -1.36 25.34
CA TYR A 5 -24.04 -2.28 24.22
C TYR A 5 -22.70 -3.00 24.41
N SER A 6 -22.70 -4.05 25.25
CA SER A 6 -21.51 -4.84 25.60
C SER A 6 -20.86 -5.54 24.39
N GLY A 7 -21.57 -5.72 23.27
CA GLY A 7 -21.04 -6.34 22.05
C GLY A 7 -20.25 -5.41 21.14
N PHE A 8 -20.51 -4.09 21.17
CA PHE A 8 -19.86 -3.12 20.27
C PHE A 8 -18.64 -2.43 20.88
N ASN A 9 -18.41 -2.57 22.19
CA ASN A 9 -17.26 -1.96 22.85
C ASN A 9 -15.92 -2.61 22.46
N VAL A 10 -15.95 -3.80 21.85
CA VAL A 10 -14.75 -4.47 21.32
C VAL A 10 -14.07 -3.60 20.26
N PHE A 11 -14.85 -2.90 19.44
CA PHE A 11 -14.36 -1.95 18.43
C PHE A 11 -13.77 -0.67 19.00
N SER A 12 -13.98 -0.39 20.29
CA SER A 12 -13.39 0.76 20.98
C SER A 12 -11.96 0.48 21.47
N TYR A 13 -11.57 -0.79 21.63
CA TYR A 13 -10.22 -1.13 22.07
C TYR A 13 -9.20 -0.85 20.97
N LEU A 14 -8.13 -0.14 21.34
CA LEU A 14 -7.03 0.21 20.45
C LEU A 14 -6.39 -1.02 19.81
N THR A 15 -6.13 -2.07 20.60
CA THR A 15 -5.51 -3.31 20.14
C THR A 15 -6.36 -4.06 19.11
N PHE A 16 -7.66 -4.16 19.36
CA PHE A 16 -8.59 -4.79 18.43
C PHE A 16 -8.61 -4.06 17.09
N ARG A 17 -8.76 -2.73 17.10
CA ARG A 17 -8.72 -1.90 15.88
C ARG A 17 -7.40 -2.02 15.14
N ALA A 18 -6.28 -2.06 15.86
CA ALA A 18 -4.95 -2.20 15.25
C ALA A 18 -4.82 -3.54 14.50
N ILE A 19 -5.27 -4.64 15.11
CA ILE A 19 -5.26 -5.96 14.49
C ILE A 19 -6.16 -5.98 13.25
N VAL A 20 -7.40 -5.47 13.35
CA VAL A 20 -8.32 -5.46 12.21
C VAL A 20 -7.84 -4.51 11.09
N SER A 21 -7.20 -3.39 11.43
CA SER A 21 -6.53 -2.51 10.47
C SER A 21 -5.39 -3.24 9.74
N LEU A 22 -4.55 -3.98 10.46
CA LEU A 22 -3.48 -4.76 9.83
C LEU A 22 -4.04 -5.85 8.90
N LEU A 23 -5.05 -6.60 9.36
CA LEU A 23 -5.67 -7.66 8.56
C LEU A 23 -6.36 -7.11 7.32
N THR A 24 -7.05 -5.97 7.43
CA THR A 24 -7.68 -5.31 6.28
C THR A 24 -6.65 -4.75 5.31
N ALA A 25 -5.55 -4.16 5.78
CA ALA A 25 -4.45 -3.74 4.92
C ALA A 25 -3.85 -4.92 4.14
N LEU A 26 -3.59 -6.04 4.83
CA LEU A 26 -3.07 -7.26 4.22
C LEU A 26 -4.05 -7.82 3.17
N PHE A 27 -5.33 -7.91 3.51
CA PHE A 27 -6.36 -8.39 2.61
C PHE A 27 -6.47 -7.52 1.35
N ILE A 28 -6.51 -6.19 1.52
CA ILE A 28 -6.53 -5.24 0.41
C ILE A 28 -5.27 -5.39 -0.45
N SER A 29 -4.09 -5.52 0.17
CA SER A 29 -2.83 -5.70 -0.55
C SER A 29 -2.81 -6.99 -1.37
N LEU A 30 -3.27 -8.12 -0.81
CA LEU A 30 -3.30 -9.41 -1.52
C LEU A 30 -4.34 -9.41 -2.65
N TRP A 31 -5.52 -8.80 -2.43
CA TRP A 31 -6.57 -8.72 -3.43
C TRP A 31 -6.25 -7.75 -4.57
N MET A 32 -5.57 -6.64 -4.26
CA MET A 32 -5.14 -5.65 -5.23
C MET A 32 -3.87 -6.07 -5.97
N GLY A 33 -3.03 -6.91 -5.35
CA GLY A 33 -1.78 -7.46 -5.89
C GLY A 33 -1.85 -7.92 -7.34
N PRO A 34 -2.65 -8.94 -7.70
CA PRO A 34 -2.67 -9.46 -9.07
C PRO A 34 -3.15 -8.42 -10.09
N ARG A 35 -4.08 -7.53 -9.72
CA ARG A 35 -4.58 -6.47 -10.61
C ARG A 35 -3.53 -5.38 -10.85
N MET A 36 -2.81 -4.99 -9.80
CA MET A 36 -1.74 -4.00 -9.89
C MET A 36 -0.54 -4.57 -10.64
N ILE A 37 -0.13 -5.81 -10.36
CA ILE A 37 0.97 -6.48 -11.07
C ILE A 37 0.64 -6.57 -12.56
N ALA A 38 -0.57 -6.96 -12.94
CA ALA A 38 -0.98 -7.00 -14.35
C ALA A 38 -0.98 -5.61 -15.02
N ARG A 39 -1.38 -4.55 -14.30
CA ARG A 39 -1.32 -3.15 -14.79
C ARG A 39 0.12 -2.67 -14.96
N LEU A 40 0.98 -2.98 -14.00
CA LEU A 40 2.40 -2.62 -14.01
C LEU A 40 3.17 -3.40 -15.09
N GLN A 41 2.84 -4.68 -15.30
CA GLN A 41 3.39 -5.45 -16.43
C GLN A 41 3.00 -4.82 -17.77
N LYS A 42 1.75 -4.36 -17.93
CA LYS A 42 1.32 -3.64 -19.17
C LYS A 42 2.05 -2.31 -19.37
N LEU A 43 2.34 -1.57 -18.31
CA LEU A 43 3.15 -0.34 -18.37
C LEU A 43 4.62 -0.66 -18.68
N ALA A 44 5.16 -1.74 -18.09
CA ALA A 44 6.51 -2.24 -18.34
C ALA A 44 6.66 -2.85 -19.75
N PHE A 45 5.60 -3.37 -20.38
CA PHE A 45 5.60 -3.81 -21.77
C PHE A 45 5.86 -2.66 -22.77
N GLY A 46 5.72 -1.40 -22.36
CA GLY A 46 6.17 -0.21 -23.11
C GLY A 46 7.68 0.05 -22.99
N GLN A 47 8.38 -0.62 -22.07
CA GLN A 47 9.84 -0.63 -21.99
C GLN A 47 10.37 -1.61 -23.04
N VAL A 48 10.51 -1.14 -24.28
CA VAL A 48 11.31 -1.85 -25.28
C VAL A 48 12.71 -2.00 -24.70
N VAL A 49 13.03 -3.23 -24.31
CA VAL A 49 14.34 -3.64 -23.83
C VAL A 49 15.38 -3.13 -24.84
N ARG A 50 16.22 -2.19 -24.42
CA ARG A 50 17.43 -1.87 -25.19
C ARG A 50 18.29 -3.13 -25.19
N ASN A 51 18.53 -3.69 -26.37
CA ASN A 51 19.16 -4.99 -26.62
C ASN A 51 20.67 -5.06 -26.30
N ASP A 52 21.16 -4.29 -25.31
CA ASP A 52 22.61 -4.13 -25.06
C ASP A 52 23.03 -4.68 -23.68
N GLY A 53 22.70 -5.94 -23.35
CA GLY A 53 23.18 -6.56 -22.10
C GLY A 53 23.15 -8.10 -22.07
N PRO A 54 24.06 -8.78 -21.32
CA PRO A 54 24.28 -10.22 -21.39
C PRO A 54 23.13 -11.03 -20.77
N GLU A 55 22.96 -12.26 -21.25
CA GLU A 55 21.77 -13.08 -21.02
C GLU A 55 21.49 -13.48 -19.54
N SER A 56 22.45 -13.30 -18.63
CA SER A 56 22.32 -13.61 -17.21
C SER A 56 21.45 -12.62 -16.41
N HIS A 57 21.17 -11.43 -16.97
CA HIS A 57 20.29 -10.42 -16.35
C HIS A 57 18.78 -10.69 -16.58
N PHE A 58 18.44 -11.67 -17.41
CA PHE A 58 17.08 -11.94 -17.82
C PHE A 58 16.26 -12.75 -16.78
N SER A 59 16.86 -13.26 -15.71
CA SER A 59 16.22 -14.04 -14.62
C SER A 59 15.59 -13.19 -13.52
N LYS A 60 15.89 -11.87 -13.46
CA LYS A 60 15.23 -10.89 -12.58
C LYS A 60 14.11 -10.12 -13.29
N ARG A 61 13.69 -10.59 -14.48
CA ARG A 61 12.61 -9.99 -15.27
C ARG A 61 11.27 -10.53 -14.79
N GLY A 62 10.52 -9.70 -14.09
CA GLY A 62 9.10 -9.99 -13.85
C GLY A 62 8.53 -9.41 -12.57
N THR A 63 9.35 -8.99 -11.61
CA THR A 63 8.88 -8.31 -10.40
C THR A 63 8.87 -6.80 -10.62
N PRO A 64 7.71 -6.19 -10.85
CA PRO A 64 7.63 -4.75 -11.06
C PRO A 64 8.12 -4.00 -9.81
N THR A 65 9.02 -3.04 -10.01
CA THR A 65 9.65 -2.22 -8.96
C THR A 65 8.69 -1.28 -8.22
N MET A 66 7.45 -1.15 -8.69
CA MET A 66 6.41 -0.29 -8.11
C MET A 66 5.56 -0.94 -7.00
N GLY A 67 6.03 -2.04 -6.37
CA GLY A 67 5.34 -2.67 -5.24
C GLY A 67 5.09 -1.72 -4.05
N GLY A 68 5.91 -0.67 -3.90
CA GLY A 68 5.73 0.36 -2.88
C GLY A 68 4.39 1.11 -2.99
N ILE A 69 3.88 1.35 -4.20
CA ILE A 69 2.58 2.01 -4.42
C ILE A 69 1.45 1.13 -3.87
N MET A 70 1.58 -0.20 -4.00
CA MET A 70 0.58 -1.15 -3.52
C MET A 70 0.48 -1.08 -2.01
N ILE A 71 1.64 -1.13 -1.34
CA ILE A 71 1.76 -1.10 0.12
C ILE A 71 1.24 0.24 0.63
N LEU A 72 1.65 1.36 0.03
CA LEU A 72 1.20 2.70 0.42
C LEU A 72 -0.32 2.87 0.29
N THR A 73 -0.91 2.36 -0.80
CA THR A 73 -2.36 2.42 -1.01
C THR A 73 -3.09 1.57 0.03
N ALA A 74 -2.62 0.34 0.28
CA ALA A 74 -3.24 -0.56 1.26
C ALA A 74 -3.18 0.01 2.69
N ILE A 75 -2.04 0.58 3.09
CA ILE A 75 -1.88 1.24 4.40
C ILE A 75 -2.81 2.44 4.50
N THR A 76 -2.80 3.32 3.50
CA THR A 76 -3.61 4.55 3.52
C THR A 76 -5.10 4.24 3.66
N VAL A 77 -5.62 3.29 2.87
CA VAL A 77 -7.04 2.88 2.94
C VAL A 77 -7.37 2.25 4.30
N SER A 78 -6.51 1.38 4.81
CA SER A 78 -6.76 0.75 6.11
C SER A 78 -6.75 1.75 7.27
N VAL A 79 -5.78 2.68 7.27
CA VAL A 79 -5.71 3.74 8.29
C VAL A 79 -6.94 4.63 8.21
N LEU A 80 -7.43 5.00 7.03
CA LEU A 80 -8.64 5.81 6.89
C LEU A 80 -9.91 5.08 7.38
N LEU A 81 -9.98 3.75 7.25
CA LEU A 81 -11.12 2.96 7.71
C LEU A 81 -11.15 2.75 9.22
N TRP A 82 -9.97 2.58 9.85
CA TRP A 82 -9.87 2.12 11.25
C TRP A 82 -9.26 3.13 12.21
N ALA A 83 -8.56 4.16 11.74
CA ALA A 83 -8.00 5.18 12.61
C ALA A 83 -9.06 6.22 12.99
N TYR A 84 -8.85 6.91 14.11
CA TYR A 84 -9.68 8.04 14.49
C TYR A 84 -9.19 9.30 13.75
N PRO A 85 -9.94 9.88 12.80
CA PRO A 85 -9.52 11.06 12.05
C PRO A 85 -9.46 12.33 12.90
N SER A 86 -10.07 12.32 14.09
CA SER A 86 -9.97 13.38 15.09
C SER A 86 -8.57 13.51 15.71
N THR A 87 -7.71 12.50 15.54
CA THR A 87 -6.36 12.49 16.10
C THR A 87 -5.37 13.11 15.10
N PRO A 88 -4.74 14.26 15.41
CA PRO A 88 -3.83 14.95 14.49
C PRO A 88 -2.59 14.11 14.14
N TYR A 89 -2.14 13.22 15.04
CA TYR A 89 -1.01 12.32 14.80
C TYR A 89 -1.22 11.41 13.59
N VAL A 90 -2.46 10.99 13.30
CA VAL A 90 -2.78 10.14 12.14
C VAL A 90 -2.50 10.89 10.84
N TRP A 91 -2.89 12.16 10.78
CA TRP A 91 -2.65 13.01 9.61
C TRP A 91 -1.17 13.35 9.43
N CYS A 92 -0.43 13.58 10.50
CA CYS A 92 1.02 13.79 10.43
C CYS A 92 1.71 12.57 9.80
N VAL A 93 1.41 11.36 10.31
CA VAL A 93 2.03 10.12 9.79
C VAL A 93 1.59 9.85 8.35
N LEU A 94 0.31 10.01 8.02
CA LEU A 94 -0.17 9.85 6.65
C LEU A 94 0.51 10.83 5.68
N THR A 95 0.68 12.09 6.07
CA THR A 95 1.33 13.10 5.23
C THR A 95 2.78 12.72 4.94
N VAL A 96 3.53 12.30 5.96
CA VAL A 96 4.92 11.87 5.81
C VAL A 96 4.99 10.61 4.94
N LEU A 97 4.16 9.61 5.22
CA LEU A 97 4.09 8.35 4.48
C LEU A 97 3.80 8.59 2.99
N THR A 98 2.75 9.36 2.70
CA THR A 98 2.37 9.69 1.32
C THR A 98 3.41 10.58 0.65
N GLY A 99 4.02 11.54 1.37
CA GLY A 99 5.07 12.41 0.85
C GLY A 99 6.30 11.63 0.38
N TYR A 100 6.87 10.78 1.24
CA TYR A 100 7.99 9.91 0.85
C TYR A 100 7.57 8.89 -0.21
N GLY A 101 6.33 8.42 -0.17
CA GLY A 101 5.76 7.56 -1.21
C GLY A 101 5.73 8.20 -2.59
N ILE A 102 5.33 9.48 -2.67
CA ILE A 102 5.35 10.24 -3.92
C ILE A 102 6.78 10.47 -4.41
N ILE A 103 7.70 10.82 -3.51
CA ILE A 103 9.12 11.01 -3.87
C ILE A 103 9.69 9.71 -4.48
N GLY A 104 9.46 8.58 -3.82
CA GLY A 104 9.88 7.27 -4.34
C GLY A 104 9.21 6.90 -5.65
N PHE A 105 7.92 7.23 -5.81
CA PHE A 105 7.20 7.03 -7.07
C PHE A 105 7.78 7.87 -8.22
N VAL A 106 8.10 9.14 -7.97
CA VAL A 106 8.70 10.03 -8.97
C VAL A 106 10.10 9.57 -9.35
N ASP A 107 10.91 9.10 -8.39
CA ASP A 107 12.23 8.54 -8.67
C ASP A 107 12.14 7.27 -9.52
N ASP A 108 11.23 6.34 -9.20
CA ASP A 108 11.02 5.11 -9.97
C ASP A 108 10.44 5.41 -11.36
N TYR A 109 9.51 6.38 -11.48
CA TYR A 109 8.96 6.80 -12.77
C TYR A 109 10.00 7.49 -13.66
N ARG A 110 10.95 8.23 -13.09
CA ARG A 110 12.03 8.88 -13.86
C ARG A 110 13.17 7.94 -14.26
N LYS A 111 13.33 6.81 -13.55
CA LYS A 111 14.30 5.75 -13.90
C LYS A 111 13.80 4.86 -15.04
N VAL A 112 12.48 4.79 -15.24
CA VAL A 112 11.78 4.10 -16.32
C VAL A 112 11.74 4.97 -17.58
#